data_AF-A0A357F439-F1
#
_entry.id   AF-A0A357F439-F1
#
_cell.length_a   1.000
_cell.length_b   1.000
_cell.length_c   1.000
_cell.angle_alpha   90.00
_cell.angle_beta   90.00
_cell.angle_gamma   90.00
#
_symmetry.space_group_name_H-M   'P 1'
#
loop_
_entity.id
_entity.type
_entity.pdbx_description
1 polymer ?
#
loop_
_entity_poly.entity_id
_entity_poly.type
_entity_poly.pdbx_seq_one_letter_code
_entity_poly.pdbx_strand_id
1 'polypeptide(L)'
;MASLNPQAIGSPEVRTILGQGSGYGNGPSSGGRGPLRSDDEFMRELEKEMAAPPPDLPKVVAWFVLLIVLMTFGALFGAYIVISTNNVLEWRPFALPSPLWVSTFLIAASSITYYHANNLLRNGRQTDARRFFVITASLGGMFIGSQLVSWMTLYMAGFYVYGNPYAGFVYILTGFHALHVIGGIAALGSILLRSWRPTVSEEEADYRIKLSRSVGWYWHFMGLLWFILFALLGFWK
;
A
#
# COMPACT_ATOMS: atom_id res chain seq x y z
N MET A 1 -29.24 -57.87 -50.56
CA MET A 1 -30.29 -58.46 -49.70
C MET A 1 -29.66 -58.67 -48.33
N ALA A 2 -30.11 -58.11 -47.21
CA ALA A 2 -31.26 -57.29 -46.91
C ALA A 2 -30.96 -56.43 -45.65
N SER A 3 -31.73 -55.35 -45.54
CA SER A 3 -31.87 -54.40 -44.42
C SER A 3 -32.09 -55.03 -43.05
N LEU A 4 -31.86 -54.25 -41.97
CA LEU A 4 -32.76 -53.97 -40.81
C LEU A 4 -31.98 -53.17 -39.75
N ASN A 5 -32.21 -51.86 -39.59
CA ASN A 5 -33.21 -51.14 -38.77
C ASN A 5 -32.74 -50.84 -37.32
N PRO A 6 -32.50 -49.56 -36.97
CA PRO A 6 -32.16 -49.11 -35.62
C PRO A 6 -33.38 -48.48 -34.92
N GLN A 7 -34.15 -49.22 -34.11
CA GLN A 7 -35.08 -48.67 -33.11
C GLN A 7 -35.44 -49.69 -32.01
N ALA A 8 -35.06 -49.38 -30.76
CA ALA A 8 -35.69 -49.78 -29.50
C ALA A 8 -34.82 -49.16 -28.39
N ILE A 9 -35.20 -48.06 -27.75
CA ILE A 9 -35.87 -47.97 -26.45
C ILE A 9 -36.08 -46.45 -26.28
N GLY A 10 -37.27 -45.85 -26.16
CA GLY A 10 -38.40 -46.20 -25.32
C GLY A 10 -38.48 -45.18 -24.16
N SER A 11 -39.03 -43.98 -24.41
CA SER A 11 -39.33 -42.95 -23.41
C SER A 11 -40.53 -43.34 -22.54
N PRO A 12 -40.64 -42.76 -21.32
CA PRO A 12 -41.96 -42.35 -20.84
C PRO A 12 -42.02 -40.90 -20.36
N GLU A 13 -43.10 -40.23 -20.78
CA GLU A 13 -43.52 -38.88 -20.43
C GLU A 13 -43.83 -38.71 -18.94
N VAL A 14 -43.54 -37.52 -18.37
CA VAL A 14 -44.10 -37.10 -17.08
C VAL A 14 -44.88 -35.79 -17.25
N ARG A 15 -46.13 -35.88 -16.79
CA ARG A 15 -47.32 -35.08 -17.05
C ARG A 15 -47.30 -33.65 -16.52
N THR A 16 -47.88 -32.77 -17.33
CA THR A 16 -48.66 -31.58 -17.01
C THR A 16 -49.63 -31.81 -15.84
N ILE A 17 -49.56 -30.99 -14.79
CA ILE A 17 -50.62 -30.83 -13.78
C ILE A 17 -51.13 -29.39 -13.84
N LEU A 18 -52.30 -29.22 -14.46
CA LEU A 18 -53.19 -28.09 -14.25
C LEU A 18 -54.12 -28.43 -13.09
N GLY A 19 -54.12 -27.61 -12.05
CA GLY A 19 -55.09 -27.64 -10.96
C GLY A 19 -55.76 -26.27 -10.84
N GLN A 20 -57.03 -26.21 -11.21
CA GLN A 20 -57.92 -25.05 -11.13
C GLN A 20 -58.76 -25.14 -9.85
N GLY A 21 -58.95 -24.04 -9.12
CA GLY A 21 -60.15 -23.83 -8.29
C GLY A 21 -60.01 -23.22 -6.89
N SER A 22 -60.53 -21.97 -6.76
CA SER A 22 -61.32 -21.44 -5.63
C SER A 22 -60.65 -20.80 -4.39
N GLY A 23 -60.52 -19.46 -4.42
CA GLY A 23 -61.30 -18.52 -3.59
C GLY A 23 -61.04 -18.37 -2.07
N TYR A 24 -60.40 -17.26 -1.67
CA TYR A 24 -60.61 -16.45 -0.44
C TYR A 24 -59.99 -15.07 -0.77
N GLY A 25 -60.65 -13.91 -0.70
CA GLY A 25 -61.32 -13.30 0.45
C GLY A 25 -60.58 -11.98 0.77
N ASN A 26 -61.26 -10.84 0.62
CA ASN A 26 -60.74 -9.47 0.76
C ASN A 26 -60.07 -9.17 2.11
N GLY A 27 -59.01 -8.34 2.09
CA GLY A 27 -58.47 -7.60 3.22
C GLY A 27 -57.96 -6.22 2.77
N PRO A 28 -58.23 -5.12 3.51
CA PRO A 28 -58.10 -3.76 3.00
C PRO A 28 -56.67 -3.21 3.07
N SER A 29 -56.43 -2.28 2.14
CA SER A 29 -55.33 -1.34 2.04
C SER A 29 -54.99 -0.61 3.35
N SER A 30 -53.71 -0.58 3.71
CA SER A 30 -53.01 0.49 4.45
C SER A 30 -51.60 -0.02 4.74
N GLY A 31 -50.49 0.66 4.52
CA GLY A 31 -50.20 2.06 4.23
C GLY A 31 -48.67 2.19 4.34
N GLY A 32 -48.08 3.04 3.52
CA GLY A 32 -46.63 3.27 3.51
C GLY A 32 -45.92 2.88 2.21
N ARG A 33 -46.52 3.16 1.04
CA ARG A 33 -45.70 3.41 -0.15
C ARG A 33 -45.01 4.75 0.09
N GLY A 34 -43.79 4.71 0.63
CA GLY A 34 -42.80 5.71 0.27
C GLY A 34 -42.73 5.82 -1.26
N PRO A 35 -42.27 6.94 -1.83
CA PRO A 35 -42.25 7.11 -3.28
C PRO A 35 -41.64 5.85 -3.89
N LEU A 36 -42.44 5.08 -4.63
CA LEU A 36 -41.94 3.93 -5.36
C LEU A 36 -41.00 4.55 -6.38
N ARG A 37 -39.72 4.54 -6.05
CA ARG A 37 -38.65 4.86 -6.96
C ARG A 37 -38.95 4.10 -8.24
N SER A 38 -39.08 4.79 -9.37
CA SER A 38 -39.43 4.09 -10.60
C SER A 38 -38.37 3.03 -10.85
N ASP A 39 -38.80 1.84 -11.29
CA ASP A 39 -37.88 0.72 -11.54
C ASP A 39 -36.72 1.16 -12.46
N ASP A 40 -36.99 2.10 -13.37
CA ASP A 40 -36.01 2.74 -14.25
C ASP A 40 -34.93 3.55 -13.51
N GLU A 41 -35.30 4.25 -12.44
CA GLU A 41 -34.36 5.05 -11.65
C GLU A 41 -33.46 4.14 -10.79
N PHE A 42 -34.03 3.05 -10.26
CA PHE A 42 -33.29 2.01 -9.56
C PHE A 42 -32.33 1.27 -10.50
N MET A 43 -32.78 0.86 -11.67
CA MET A 43 -31.96 0.19 -12.68
C MET A 43 -30.82 1.08 -13.18
N ARG A 44 -31.07 2.39 -13.37
CA ARG A 44 -30.02 3.36 -13.73
C ARG A 44 -28.97 3.52 -12.65
N GLU A 45 -29.36 3.42 -11.38
CA GLU A 45 -28.41 3.51 -10.27
C GLU A 45 -27.61 2.22 -10.08
N LEU A 46 -28.24 1.06 -10.23
CA LEU A 46 -27.52 -0.21 -10.27
C LEU A 46 -26.56 -0.26 -11.46
N GLU A 47 -26.98 0.21 -12.63
CA GLU A 47 -26.11 0.30 -13.80
C GLU A 47 -24.96 1.29 -13.55
N LYS A 48 -25.20 2.39 -12.85
CA LYS A 48 -24.17 3.36 -12.45
C LYS A 48 -23.23 2.82 -11.36
N GLU A 49 -23.72 1.99 -10.44
CA GLU A 49 -22.91 1.30 -9.42
C GLU A 49 -22.11 0.14 -10.00
N MET A 50 -22.67 -0.63 -10.94
CA MET A 50 -21.99 -1.73 -11.64
C MET A 50 -21.01 -1.20 -12.70
N ALA A 51 -21.32 -0.06 -13.31
CA ALA A 51 -20.41 0.68 -14.20
C ALA A 51 -19.44 1.58 -13.44
N ALA A 52 -19.52 1.63 -12.10
CA ALA A 52 -18.51 2.32 -11.32
C ALA A 52 -17.18 1.60 -11.57
N PRO A 53 -16.14 2.32 -12.05
CA PRO A 53 -14.86 1.70 -12.32
C PRO A 53 -14.37 1.01 -11.03
N PRO A 54 -13.78 -0.19 -11.14
CA PRO A 54 -13.33 -0.93 -9.96
C PRO A 54 -12.45 -0.02 -9.10
N PRO A 55 -12.49 -0.17 -7.76
CA PRO A 55 -11.71 0.65 -6.85
C PRO A 55 -10.26 0.64 -7.32
N ASP A 56 -9.61 1.80 -7.27
CA ASP A 56 -8.25 1.98 -7.76
C ASP A 56 -7.28 1.18 -6.88
N LEU A 57 -7.11 -0.09 -7.23
CA LEU A 57 -6.37 -1.11 -6.47
C LEU A 57 -5.00 -0.60 -5.98
N PRO A 58 -4.19 0.11 -6.78
CA PRO A 58 -2.92 0.66 -6.30
C PRO A 58 -3.06 1.67 -5.16
N LYS A 59 -4.12 2.48 -5.14
CA LYS A 59 -4.39 3.45 -4.08
C LYS A 59 -4.86 2.75 -2.83
N VAL A 60 -5.79 1.80 -2.94
CA VAL A 60 -6.30 1.03 -1.79
C VAL A 60 -5.16 0.30 -1.09
N VAL A 61 -4.31 -0.40 -1.87
CA VAL A 61 -3.13 -1.11 -1.33
C VAL A 61 -2.17 -0.13 -0.65
N ALA A 62 -1.87 1.02 -1.28
CA ALA A 62 -0.97 2.00 -0.68
C ALA A 62 -1.50 2.57 0.64
N TRP A 63 -2.79 2.91 0.72
CA TRP A 63 -3.40 3.38 1.97
C TRP A 63 -3.43 2.33 3.06
N PHE A 64 -3.70 1.08 2.70
CA PHE A 64 -3.67 -0.03 3.65
C PHE A 64 -2.26 -0.25 4.22
N VAL A 65 -1.23 -0.25 3.36
CA VAL A 65 0.17 -0.35 3.80
C VAL A 65 0.54 0.85 4.67
N LEU A 66 0.19 2.07 4.29
CA LEU A 66 0.44 3.28 5.08
C LEU A 66 -0.17 3.19 6.49
N LEU A 67 -1.40 2.68 6.59
CA LEU A 67 -2.06 2.46 7.87
C LEU A 67 -1.29 1.47 8.75
N ILE A 68 -0.83 0.34 8.18
CA ILE A 68 -0.02 -0.65 8.90
C ILE A 68 1.25 0.00 9.44
N VAL A 69 1.99 0.72 8.58
CA VAL A 69 3.23 1.39 8.99
C VAL A 69 2.96 2.38 10.12
N LEU A 70 1.90 3.20 9.99
CA LEU A 70 1.53 4.17 11.01
C LEU A 70 1.23 3.51 12.35
N MET A 71 0.47 2.42 12.37
CA MET A 71 0.14 1.70 13.60
C MET A 71 1.37 1.05 14.23
N THR A 72 2.23 0.41 13.44
CA THR A 72 3.46 -0.23 13.93
C THR A 72 4.42 0.80 14.54
N PHE A 73 4.69 1.91 13.84
CA PHE A 73 5.56 2.96 14.38
C PHE A 73 4.92 3.72 15.52
N GLY A 74 3.60 3.95 15.49
CA GLY A 74 2.87 4.57 16.60
C GLY A 74 3.02 3.77 17.91
N ALA A 75 2.90 2.44 17.83
CA ALA A 75 3.13 1.55 18.97
C ALA A 75 4.58 1.60 19.48
N LEU A 76 5.56 1.56 18.56
CA LEU A 76 6.98 1.63 18.93
C LEU A 76 7.39 2.99 19.51
N PHE A 77 6.84 4.10 18.99
CA PHE A 77 7.04 5.45 19.54
C PHE A 77 6.43 5.58 20.93
N GLY A 78 5.20 5.08 21.12
CA GLY A 78 4.57 5.05 22.44
C GLY A 78 5.41 4.28 23.46
N ALA A 79 5.90 3.09 23.08
CA ALA A 79 6.78 2.29 23.92
C ALA A 79 8.10 3.01 24.25
N TYR A 80 8.73 3.64 23.24
CA TYR A 80 9.94 4.43 23.44
C TYR A 80 9.73 5.55 24.46
N ILE A 81 8.67 6.35 24.29
CA ILE A 81 8.39 7.50 25.16
C ILE A 81 8.15 7.02 26.59
N VAL A 82 7.28 6.04 26.80
CA VAL A 82 6.95 5.53 28.14
C VAL A 82 8.20 5.01 28.85
N ILE A 83 9.02 4.19 28.17
CA ILE A 83 10.22 3.62 28.78
C ILE A 83 11.29 4.69 29.02
N SER A 84 11.44 5.67 28.13
CA SER A 84 12.35 6.80 28.33
C SER A 84 11.99 7.63 29.57
N THR A 85 10.70 7.77 29.87
CA THR A 85 10.23 8.55 31.03
C THR A 85 10.27 7.80 32.37
N ASN A 86 10.42 6.47 32.36
CA ASN A 86 10.34 5.63 33.56
C ASN A 86 11.65 5.59 34.39
N ASN A 87 12.65 6.42 34.08
CA ASN A 87 13.93 6.52 34.80
C ASN A 87 14.59 5.16 35.08
N VAL A 88 14.53 4.23 34.13
CA VAL A 88 15.18 2.93 34.28
C VAL A 88 16.70 3.13 34.35
N LEU A 89 17.34 2.58 35.39
CA LEU A 89 18.78 2.74 35.70
C LEU A 89 19.73 2.38 34.54
N GLU A 90 19.24 1.59 33.58
CA GLU A 90 19.99 1.12 32.41
C GLU A 90 19.82 2.01 31.17
N TRP A 91 18.96 3.03 31.20
CA TRP A 91 18.78 3.97 30.10
C TRP A 91 20.01 4.87 29.96
N ARG A 92 20.87 4.58 28.99
CA ARG A 92 22.09 5.34 28.72
C ARG A 92 22.06 5.90 27.30
N PRO A 93 21.53 7.12 27.09
CA PRO A 93 21.54 7.75 25.78
C PRO A 93 22.96 8.01 25.31
N PHE A 94 23.24 7.74 24.04
CA PHE A 94 24.52 8.04 23.41
C PHE A 94 24.37 9.10 22.30
N ALA A 95 25.50 9.60 21.81
CA ALA A 95 25.51 10.48 20.65
C ALA A 95 25.28 9.65 19.39
N LEU A 96 24.29 10.03 18.58
CA LEU A 96 24.02 9.34 17.32
C LEU A 96 25.26 9.39 16.41
N PRO A 97 25.63 8.27 15.76
CA PRO A 97 26.78 8.23 14.88
C PRO A 97 26.60 9.16 13.68
N SER A 98 27.70 9.77 13.23
CA SER A 98 27.70 10.74 12.12
C SER A 98 27.02 10.27 10.82
N PRO A 99 27.01 8.98 10.42
CA PRO A 99 26.35 8.52 9.20
C PRO A 99 24.82 8.69 9.23
N LEU A 100 24.19 8.79 10.41
CA LEU A 100 22.75 9.05 10.51
C LEU A 100 22.40 10.47 10.03
N TRP A 101 23.28 11.45 10.19
CA TRP A 101 23.06 12.80 9.65
C TRP A 101 23.08 12.82 8.12
N VAL A 102 24.00 12.04 7.53
CA VAL A 102 24.09 11.86 6.07
C VAL A 102 22.82 11.20 5.55
N SER A 103 22.28 10.21 6.26
CA SER A 103 21.05 9.51 5.90
C SER A 103 19.83 10.46 5.78
N THR A 104 19.75 11.45 6.67
CA THR A 104 18.66 12.45 6.67
C THR A 104 18.75 13.37 5.46
N PHE A 105 19.96 13.77 5.05
CA PHE A 105 20.15 14.52 3.81
C PHE A 105 19.80 13.69 2.57
N LEU A 106 20.22 12.41 2.55
CA LEU A 106 19.95 11.48 1.44
C LEU A 106 18.44 11.27 1.23
N ILE A 107 17.68 11.09 2.31
CA ILE A 107 16.23 10.86 2.18
C ILE A 107 15.49 12.13 1.76
N ALA A 108 15.94 13.31 2.22
CA ALA A 108 15.41 14.59 1.78
C ALA A 108 15.64 14.80 0.27
N ALA A 109 16.88 14.57 -0.18
CA ALA A 109 17.24 14.65 -1.60
C ALA A 109 16.42 13.64 -2.44
N SER A 110 16.27 12.41 -1.94
CA SER A 110 15.48 11.36 -2.59
C SER A 110 14.00 11.74 -2.75
N SER A 111 13.44 12.43 -1.76
CA SER A 111 12.07 12.96 -1.81
C SER A 111 11.90 13.94 -2.96
N ILE A 112 12.83 14.88 -3.11
CA ILE A 112 12.81 15.89 -4.18
C ILE A 112 12.96 15.23 -5.55
N THR A 113 13.88 14.29 -5.70
CA THR A 113 14.09 13.58 -6.97
C THR A 113 12.85 12.76 -7.37
N TYR A 114 12.17 12.12 -6.41
CA TYR A 114 10.92 11.40 -6.66
C TYR A 114 9.83 12.33 -7.20
N TYR A 115 9.66 13.49 -6.55
CA TYR A 115 8.66 14.47 -6.97
C TYR A 115 8.87 14.92 -8.42
N HIS A 116 10.11 15.22 -8.80
CA HIS A 116 10.46 15.56 -10.17
C HIS A 116 10.20 14.40 -11.14
N ALA A 117 10.53 13.16 -10.77
CA ALA A 117 10.27 11.97 -11.60
C ALA A 117 8.78 11.83 -11.92
N ASN A 118 7.93 11.95 -10.90
CA ASN A 118 6.48 11.83 -11.04
C ASN A 118 5.88 12.96 -11.90
N ASN A 119 6.40 14.18 -11.78
CA ASN A 119 5.96 15.29 -12.62
C ASN A 119 6.33 15.08 -14.10
N LEU A 120 7.55 14.60 -14.38
CA LEU A 120 8.00 14.27 -15.73
C LEU A 120 7.18 13.11 -16.34
N LEU A 121 6.84 12.12 -15.53
CA LEU A 121 6.01 10.99 -15.94
C LEU A 121 4.62 11.46 -16.38
N ARG A 122 4.00 12.37 -15.62
CA ARG A 122 2.69 12.97 -15.95
C ARG A 122 2.71 13.81 -17.22
N ASN A 123 3.85 14.42 -17.53
CA ASN A 123 4.04 15.25 -18.74
C ASN A 123 4.43 14.42 -19.98
N GLY A 124 4.33 13.09 -19.92
CA GLY A 124 4.67 12.20 -21.04
C GLY A 124 6.17 12.02 -21.30
N ARG A 125 7.05 12.63 -20.49
CA ARG A 125 8.52 12.54 -20.62
C ARG A 125 9.08 11.28 -19.96
N GLN A 126 8.69 10.12 -20.49
CA GLN A 126 8.98 8.79 -19.94
C GLN A 126 10.49 8.54 -19.73
N THR A 127 11.32 8.90 -20.70
CA THR A 127 12.79 8.69 -20.64
C THR A 127 13.45 9.50 -19.53
N ASP A 128 13.01 10.74 -19.32
CA ASP A 128 13.55 11.61 -18.27
C ASP A 128 13.05 11.14 -16.89
N ALA A 129 11.76 10.78 -16.78
CA ALA A 129 11.19 10.20 -15.58
C ALA A 129 11.96 8.95 -15.13
N ARG A 130 12.32 8.06 -16.07
CA ARG A 130 13.15 6.87 -15.82
C ARG A 130 14.49 7.22 -15.16
N ARG A 131 15.17 8.26 -15.65
CA ARG A 131 16.47 8.70 -15.08
C ARG A 131 16.31 9.14 -13.63
N PHE A 132 15.30 9.95 -13.33
CA PHE A 132 15.04 10.40 -11.96
C PHE A 132 14.59 9.27 -11.04
N PHE A 133 13.83 8.29 -11.53
CA PHE A 133 13.50 7.09 -10.74
C PHE A 133 14.74 6.25 -10.40
N VAL A 134 15.69 6.10 -11.33
CA VAL A 134 16.97 5.45 -11.05
C VAL A 134 17.75 6.20 -9.98
N ILE A 135 17.89 7.53 -10.12
CA ILE A 135 18.58 8.37 -9.12
C ILE A 135 17.91 8.21 -7.75
N THR A 136 16.58 8.24 -7.70
CA THR A 136 15.81 8.09 -6.45
C THR A 136 16.05 6.74 -5.80
N ALA A 137 16.04 5.66 -6.59
CA ALA A 137 16.34 4.31 -6.11
C ALA A 137 17.79 4.19 -5.59
N SER A 138 18.76 4.79 -6.30
CA SER A 138 20.16 4.83 -5.86
C SER A 138 20.32 5.58 -4.53
N LEU A 139 19.65 6.72 -4.35
CA LEU A 139 19.65 7.46 -3.08
C LEU A 139 19.03 6.63 -1.94
N GLY A 140 17.94 5.90 -2.21
CA GLY A 140 17.38 4.95 -1.25
C GLY A 140 18.36 3.82 -0.90
N GLY A 141 19.10 3.30 -1.88
CA GLY A 141 20.16 2.31 -1.63
C GLY A 141 21.31 2.86 -0.77
N MET A 142 21.74 4.09 -1.03
CA MET A 142 22.74 4.80 -0.20
C MET A 142 22.24 5.02 1.23
N PHE A 143 20.95 5.33 1.40
CA PHE A 143 20.32 5.41 2.71
C PHE A 143 20.44 4.08 3.46
N ILE A 144 20.10 2.95 2.85
CA ILE A 144 20.28 1.63 3.47
C ILE A 144 21.75 1.37 3.82
N GLY A 145 22.68 1.71 2.93
CA GLY A 145 24.12 1.62 3.20
C GLY A 145 24.54 2.42 4.44
N SER A 146 24.03 3.63 4.60
CA SER A 146 24.30 4.46 5.78
C SER A 146 23.74 3.87 7.08
N GLN A 147 22.62 3.15 7.03
CA GLN A 147 22.08 2.42 8.19
C GLN A 147 23.00 1.26 8.58
N LEU A 148 23.46 0.47 7.61
CA LEU A 148 24.39 -0.63 7.87
C LEU A 148 25.69 -0.15 8.52
N VAL A 149 26.26 0.95 8.02
CA VAL A 149 27.46 1.57 8.62
C VAL A 149 27.17 2.07 10.04
N SER A 150 26.00 2.66 10.27
CA SER A 150 25.59 3.12 11.60
C SER A 150 25.48 1.96 12.59
N TRP A 151 24.83 0.86 12.20
CA TRP A 151 24.71 -0.35 13.02
C TRP A 151 26.08 -0.99 13.30
N MET A 152 26.96 -1.06 12.30
CA MET A 152 28.32 -1.56 12.49
C MET A 152 29.12 -0.69 13.46
N THR A 153 28.98 0.64 13.35
CA THR A 153 29.65 1.59 14.25
C THR A 153 29.17 1.42 15.70
N LEU A 154 27.86 1.25 15.90
CA LEU A 154 27.27 1.02 17.22
C LEU A 154 27.72 -0.33 17.81
N TYR A 155 27.73 -1.38 16.98
CA TYR A 155 28.20 -2.69 17.38
C TYR A 155 29.67 -2.65 17.83
N MET A 156 30.54 -2.01 17.04
CA MET A 156 31.96 -1.84 17.38
C MET A 156 32.19 -0.97 18.62
N ALA A 157 31.30 -0.03 18.90
CA ALA A 157 31.31 0.78 20.12
C ALA A 157 30.79 0.04 21.36
N GLY A 158 30.39 -1.23 21.23
CA GLY A 158 29.86 -2.05 22.33
C GLY A 158 28.40 -1.80 22.68
N PHE A 159 27.67 -1.02 21.85
CA PHE A 159 26.23 -0.83 22.00
C PHE A 159 25.50 -1.93 21.23
N TYR A 160 25.19 -3.01 21.93
CA TYR A 160 24.41 -4.13 21.40
C TYR A 160 22.89 -3.88 21.53
N VAL A 161 22.10 -4.74 20.88
CA VAL A 161 20.63 -4.73 20.99
C VAL A 161 20.16 -5.03 22.43
N TYR A 162 20.99 -5.73 23.21
CA TYR A 162 20.74 -6.11 24.60
C TYR A 162 21.61 -5.29 25.57
N GLY A 163 21.16 -5.16 26.82
CA GLY A 163 21.89 -4.51 27.91
C GLY A 163 21.67 -3.00 28.05
N ASN A 164 21.34 -2.29 26.97
CA ASN A 164 20.88 -0.89 27.03
C ASN A 164 19.56 -0.76 26.27
N PRO A 165 18.42 -0.52 26.96
CA PRO A 165 17.13 -0.37 26.32
C PRO A 165 17.11 0.71 25.22
N TYR A 166 17.85 1.81 25.40
CA TYR A 166 17.96 2.87 24.38
C TYR A 166 18.60 2.34 23.09
N ALA A 167 19.71 1.58 23.21
CA ALA A 167 20.36 0.96 22.05
C ALA A 167 19.40 -0.02 21.34
N GLY A 168 18.68 -0.86 22.11
CA GLY A 168 17.66 -1.77 21.58
C GLY A 168 16.60 -1.04 20.75
N PHE A 169 16.07 0.07 21.25
CA PHE A 169 15.11 0.90 20.51
C PHE A 169 15.70 1.52 19.24
N VAL A 170 16.94 2.02 19.29
CA VAL A 170 17.64 2.52 18.09
C VAL A 170 17.70 1.44 17.01
N TYR A 171 18.12 0.22 17.35
CA TYR A 171 18.19 -0.89 16.38
C TYR A 171 16.81 -1.31 15.86
N ILE A 172 15.82 -1.47 16.73
CA ILE A 172 14.48 -1.92 16.31
C ILE A 172 13.81 -0.85 15.44
N LEU A 173 13.78 0.41 15.87
CA LEU A 173 13.13 1.49 15.13
C LEU A 173 13.79 1.73 13.76
N THR A 174 15.13 1.81 13.72
CA THR A 174 15.86 2.01 12.45
C THR A 174 15.84 0.76 11.58
N GLY A 175 15.84 -0.44 12.17
CA GLY A 175 15.74 -1.72 11.47
C GLY A 175 14.39 -1.92 10.78
N PHE A 176 13.29 -1.72 11.51
CA PHE A 176 11.95 -1.73 10.89
C PHE A 176 11.83 -0.68 9.81
N HIS A 177 12.37 0.52 10.03
CA HIS A 177 12.34 1.56 9.00
C HIS A 177 13.10 1.14 7.74
N ALA A 178 14.31 0.60 7.90
CA ALA A 178 15.12 0.11 6.78
C ALA A 178 14.39 -0.99 5.99
N LEU A 179 13.72 -1.93 6.65
CA LEU A 179 12.91 -2.96 6.00
C LEU A 179 11.80 -2.36 5.13
N HIS A 180 11.10 -1.35 5.62
CA HIS A 180 10.07 -0.66 4.85
C HIS A 180 10.66 0.14 3.68
N VAL A 181 11.80 0.81 3.85
CA VAL A 181 12.50 1.50 2.77
C VAL A 181 12.92 0.51 1.67
N ILE A 182 13.40 -0.69 2.03
CA ILE A 182 13.69 -1.76 1.06
C ILE A 182 12.43 -2.14 0.28
N GLY A 183 11.28 -2.31 0.96
CA GLY A 183 9.99 -2.53 0.32
C GLY A 183 9.60 -1.40 -0.64
N GLY A 184 9.84 -0.14 -0.25
CA GLY A 184 9.65 1.02 -1.10
C GLY A 184 10.54 1.02 -2.34
N ILE A 185 11.82 0.64 -2.20
CA ILE A 185 12.76 0.53 -3.32
C ILE A 185 12.30 -0.57 -4.28
N ALA A 186 11.82 -1.70 -3.76
CA ALA A 186 11.25 -2.77 -4.58
C ALA A 186 10.00 -2.29 -5.34
N ALA A 187 9.09 -1.56 -4.69
CA ALA A 187 7.92 -0.97 -5.33
C ALA A 187 8.32 0.04 -6.42
N LEU A 188 9.31 0.89 -6.16
CA LEU A 188 9.88 1.81 -7.15
C LEU A 188 10.52 1.07 -8.32
N GLY A 189 11.25 -0.02 -8.04
CA GLY A 189 11.83 -0.92 -9.02
C GLY A 189 10.76 -1.54 -9.93
N SER A 190 9.59 -1.90 -9.39
CA SER A 190 8.48 -2.43 -10.19
C SER A 190 7.95 -1.40 -11.22
N ILE A 191 7.86 -0.12 -10.83
CA ILE A 191 7.48 0.98 -11.74
C ILE A 191 8.56 1.16 -12.81
N LEU A 192 9.83 1.13 -12.41
CA LEU A 192 10.96 1.30 -13.31
C LEU A 192 11.05 0.16 -14.35
N LEU A 193 10.90 -1.08 -13.91
CA LEU A 193 10.88 -2.26 -14.81
C LEU A 193 9.72 -2.18 -15.79
N ARG A 194 8.55 -1.73 -15.34
CA ARG A 194 7.40 -1.53 -16.22
C ARG A 194 7.66 -0.39 -17.21
N SER A 195 8.27 0.71 -16.77
CA SER A 195 8.69 1.83 -17.64
C SER A 195 9.57 1.40 -18.82
N TRP A 196 10.33 0.30 -18.70
CA TRP A 196 11.19 -0.21 -19.78
C TRP A 196 10.43 -1.03 -20.82
N ARG A 197 9.20 -1.48 -20.52
CA ARG A 197 8.32 -2.12 -21.50
C ARG A 197 7.59 -1.03 -22.30
N PRO A 198 7.55 -1.13 -23.65
CA PRO A 198 6.80 -0.20 -24.48
C PRO A 198 5.34 -0.15 -24.01
N THR A 199 4.78 1.05 -23.96
CA THR A 199 3.39 1.25 -23.53
C THR A 199 2.49 0.82 -24.67
N VAL A 200 1.68 -0.23 -24.47
CA VAL A 200 0.88 -0.84 -25.54
C VAL A 200 -0.53 -0.24 -25.63
N SER A 201 -1.04 0.34 -24.54
CA SER A 201 -2.37 0.96 -24.48
C SER A 201 -2.43 2.19 -23.57
N GLU A 202 -3.40 3.07 -23.79
CA GLU A 202 -3.67 4.23 -22.91
C GLU A 202 -4.04 3.80 -21.48
N GLU A 203 -4.74 2.66 -21.35
CA GLU A 203 -5.07 2.07 -20.05
C GLU A 203 -3.82 1.68 -19.24
N GLU A 204 -2.77 1.19 -19.91
CA GLU A 204 -1.51 0.87 -19.26
C GLU A 204 -0.75 2.14 -18.83
N ALA A 205 -0.83 3.21 -19.61
CA ALA A 205 -0.25 4.51 -19.26
C ALA A 205 -0.92 5.10 -18.00
N ASP A 206 -2.25 5.07 -17.96
CA ASP A 206 -3.04 5.53 -16.82
C ASP A 206 -2.78 4.73 -15.55
N TYR A 207 -2.70 3.40 -15.67
CA TYR A 207 -2.34 2.54 -14.55
C TYR A 207 -0.94 2.87 -13.99
N ARG A 208 0.05 3.11 -14.86
CA ARG A 208 1.42 3.49 -14.45
C ARG A 208 1.44 4.82 -13.69
N ILE A 209 0.69 5.82 -14.16
CA ILE A 209 0.58 7.12 -13.49
C ILE A 209 -0.09 6.98 -12.12
N LYS A 210 -1.18 6.20 -12.04
CA LYS A 210 -1.88 5.92 -10.77
C LYS A 210 -0.97 5.20 -9.78
N LEU A 211 -0.28 4.13 -10.21
CA LEU A 211 0.67 3.39 -9.39
C LEU A 211 1.84 4.28 -8.92
N SER A 212 2.42 5.08 -9.80
CA SER A 212 3.49 6.02 -9.44
C SER A 212 3.04 7.06 -8.42
N ARG A 213 1.79 7.54 -8.50
CA ARG A 213 1.26 8.47 -7.49
C ARG A 213 1.15 7.79 -6.12
N SER A 214 0.61 6.57 -6.08
CA SER A 214 0.46 5.80 -4.84
C SER A 214 1.81 5.46 -4.19
N VAL A 215 2.79 5.01 -4.98
CA VAL A 215 4.15 4.75 -4.49
C VAL A 215 4.83 6.05 -4.03
N GLY A 216 4.55 7.17 -4.68
CA GLY A 216 5.07 8.48 -4.26
C GLY A 216 4.58 8.90 -2.88
N TRP A 217 3.27 8.76 -2.59
CA TRP A 217 2.74 9.02 -1.25
C TRP A 217 3.42 8.17 -0.19
N TYR A 218 3.61 6.87 -0.47
CA TYR A 218 4.35 5.98 0.42
C TYR A 218 5.80 6.45 0.62
N TRP A 219 6.52 6.78 -0.44
CA TRP A 219 7.91 7.21 -0.38
C TRP A 219 8.09 8.49 0.45
N HIS A 220 7.26 9.51 0.22
CA HIS A 220 7.29 10.75 0.98
C HIS A 220 6.91 10.55 2.44
N PHE A 221 5.91 9.71 2.73
CA PHE A 221 5.53 9.36 4.10
C PHE A 221 6.68 8.68 4.85
N MET A 222 7.35 7.71 4.21
CA MET A 222 8.53 7.06 4.80
C MET A 222 9.64 8.06 5.09
N GLY A 223 9.91 9.00 4.17
CA GLY A 223 10.86 10.09 4.40
C GLY A 223 10.49 10.98 5.59
N LEU A 224 9.23 11.39 5.72
CA LEU A 224 8.75 12.17 6.86
C LEU A 224 8.86 11.39 8.18
N LEU A 225 8.50 10.10 8.15
CA LEU A 225 8.62 9.22 9.31
C LEU A 225 10.08 9.11 9.77
N TRP A 226 11.04 9.07 8.84
CA TRP A 226 12.46 9.10 9.17
C TRP A 226 12.87 10.39 9.89
N PHE A 227 12.37 11.55 9.46
CA PHE A 227 12.64 12.80 10.16
C PHE A 227 12.14 12.77 11.61
N ILE A 228 10.94 12.22 11.83
CA ILE A 228 10.38 12.06 13.18
C ILE A 228 11.24 11.11 14.01
N LEU A 229 11.64 9.97 13.44
CA LEU A 229 12.55 9.02 14.08
C LEU A 229 13.88 9.66 14.49
N PHE A 230 14.50 10.36 13.55
CA PHE A 230 15.76 11.04 13.79
C PHE A 230 15.63 12.10 14.88
N ALA A 231 14.53 12.87 14.87
CA ALA A 231 14.26 13.87 15.89
C ALA A 231 14.03 13.22 17.27
N LEU A 232 13.25 12.14 17.33
CA LEU A 232 12.96 11.40 18.55
C LEU A 232 14.25 10.82 19.15
N LEU A 233 15.06 10.11 18.37
CA LEU A 233 16.30 9.51 18.86
C LEU A 233 17.40 10.53 19.17
N GLY A 234 17.44 11.62 18.41
CA GLY A 234 18.49 12.64 18.50
C GLY A 234 18.27 13.69 19.58
N PHE A 235 17.02 14.16 19.74
CA PHE A 235 16.69 15.26 20.65
C PHE A 235 15.91 14.80 21.89
N TRP A 236 15.13 13.71 21.80
CA TRP A 236 14.34 13.19 22.92
C TRP A 236 15.11 12.03 23.60
N LYS A 237 16.01 12.38 24.52
CA LYS A 237 16.91 11.45 25.21
C LYS A 237 16.54 11.28 26.67
#